data_AF-A0A5F9CKI2-F1
#
_entry.id   AF-A0A5F9CKI2-F1
#
_cell.length_a   1.000
_cell.length_b   1.000
_cell.length_c   1.000
_cell.angle_alpha   90.00
_cell.angle_beta   90.00
_cell.angle_gamma   90.00
#
_symmetry.space_group_name_H-M   'P 1'
#
loop_
_entity.id
_entity.type
_entity.pdbx_description
1 polymer ?
#
loop_
_entity_poly.entity_id
_entity_poly.type
_entity_poly.pdbx_seq_one_letter_code
_entity_poly.pdbx_strand_id
1 'polypeptide(L)' 'MAEPELQQVARRIRSFPDFPVPGVLFRDISPLLKDPDSFRAAIRLLAAGGRPEGRVR' A
#
# COMPACT_ATOMS: atom_id res chain seq x y z
N MET A 1 -0.64 9.97 -14.34
CA MET A 1 -0.03 10.42 -13.07
C MET A 1 0.07 9.32 -12.01
N ALA A 2 -0.71 8.23 -12.08
CA ALA A 2 -0.69 7.17 -11.06
C ALA A 2 0.60 6.30 -11.02
N GLU A 3 1.27 6.09 -12.16
CA GLU A 3 2.46 5.24 -12.26
C GLU A 3 3.62 5.63 -11.31
N PRO A 4 4.06 6.91 -11.24
CA PRO A 4 5.12 7.31 -10.30
C PRO A 4 4.71 7.19 -8.83
N GLU A 5 3.45 7.49 -8.48
CA GLU A 5 2.94 7.33 -7.11
C GLU A 5 2.87 5.85 -6.71
N LEU A 6 2.46 4.98 -7.63
CA LEU A 6 2.41 3.54 -7.38
C LEU A 6 3.82 2.97 -7.14
N GLN A 7 4.82 3.43 -7.89
CA GLN A 7 6.21 3.06 -7.67
C GLN A 7 6.75 3.58 -6.32
N GLN A 8 6.37 4.79 -5.92
CA GLN A 8 6.73 5.36 -4.62
C GLN A 8 6.20 4.47 -3.48
N VAL A 9 4.95 4.03 -3.55
CA VAL A 9 4.35 3.11 -2.56
C VAL A 9 5.03 1.74 -2.59
N ALA A 10 5.18 1.14 -3.77
CA ALA A 10 5.70 -0.22 -3.92
C ALA A 10 7.13 -0.38 -3.36
N ARG A 11 7.99 0.64 -3.52
CA ARG A 11 9.36 0.64 -3.00
C ARG A 11 9.46 0.59 -1.47
N ARG A 12 8.37 0.84 -0.75
CA ARG A 12 8.32 0.77 0.73
C ARG A 12 7.88 -0.58 1.27
N ILE A 13 7.53 -1.54 0.40
CA ILE A 13 7.11 -2.87 0.83
C ILE A 13 8.34 -3.78 0.91
N ARG A 14 8.62 -4.30 2.10
CA ARG A 14 9.70 -5.29 2.30
C ARG A 14 9.13 -6.70 2.27
N SER A 15 9.98 -7.65 1.91
CA SER A 15 9.58 -9.05 1.77
C SER A 15 10.41 -9.90 2.71
N PHE A 16 9.74 -10.75 3.48
CA PHE A 16 10.36 -11.67 4.42
C PHE A 16 9.85 -13.08 4.10
N PRO A 17 10.68 -13.97 3.54
CA PRO A 17 10.30 -15.36 3.32
C PRO A 17 10.17 -16.11 4.65
N ASP A 18 9.35 -17.15 4.64
CA ASP A 18 9.16 -18.10 5.75
C ASP A 18 8.74 -17.47 7.08
N PHE A 19 7.99 -16.37 7.03
CA PHE A 19 7.43 -15.68 8.19
C PHE A 19 5.91 -15.53 8.09
N PRO A 20 5.14 -15.76 9.18
CA PRO A 20 5.58 -16.27 10.48
C PRO A 20 5.84 -17.78 10.49
N VAL A 21 5.52 -18.48 9.39
CA VAL A 21 5.71 -19.93 9.22
C VAL A 21 6.32 -20.23 7.85
N PRO A 22 6.97 -21.39 7.67
CA PRO A 22 7.55 -21.78 6.38
C PRO A 22 6.55 -21.76 5.23
N GLY A 23 7.00 -21.32 4.07
CA GLY A 23 6.21 -21.20 2.84
C GLY A 23 5.45 -19.88 2.67
N VAL A 24 5.43 -18.99 3.66
CA VAL A 24 4.78 -17.67 3.56
C VAL A 24 5.78 -16.59 3.17
N LEU A 25 5.49 -15.82 2.11
CA LEU A 25 6.21 -14.59 1.79
C LEU A 25 5.50 -13.39 2.42
N PHE A 26 5.91 -13.01 3.63
CA PHE A 26 5.34 -11.88 4.34
C PHE A 26 5.72 -10.56 3.66
N ARG A 27 4.73 -9.69 3.46
CA ARG A 27 4.91 -8.34 2.92
C ARG A 27 4.74 -7.32 4.04
N ASP A 28 5.87 -6.83 4.54
CA ASP A 28 5.89 -5.85 5.62
C ASP A 28 5.59 -4.45 5.06
N ILE A 29 4.49 -3.87 5.52
CA ILE A 29 4.05 -2.51 5.18
C ILE A 29 4.54 -1.46 6.18
N SER A 30 5.20 -1.85 7.27
CA SER A 30 5.66 -0.92 8.31
C SER A 30 6.51 0.24 7.76
N PRO A 31 7.40 0.05 6.76
CA PRO A 31 8.14 1.16 6.17
C PRO A 31 7.27 2.11 5.35
N LEU A 32 6.18 1.61 4.74
CA LEU A 32 5.17 2.44 4.08
C LEU A 32 4.44 3.30 5.11
N LEU A 33 4.01 2.72 6.23
CA LEU A 33 3.31 3.44 7.30
C LEU A 33 4.19 4.50 7.98
N LYS A 34 5.50 4.26 8.05
CA LYS A 34 6.47 5.20 8.64
C LYS A 34 6.80 6.39 7.73
N ASP A 35 6.57 6.28 6.42
CA ASP A 35 6.91 7.31 5.43
C ASP A 35 5.66 8.14 5.06
N PRO A 36 5.51 9.39 5.57
CA PRO A 36 4.28 10.17 5.41
C PRO A 36 3.89 10.42 3.95
N ASP A 37 4.87 10.62 3.08
CA ASP A 37 4.61 10.94 1.67
C ASP A 37 4.12 9.70 0.91
N SER A 38 4.77 8.56 1.12
CA SER A 38 4.35 7.30 0.50
C SER A 38 3.00 6.82 1.05
N PHE A 39 2.75 6.99 2.36
CA PHE A 39 1.45 6.68 2.93
C PHE A 39 0.33 7.54 2.35
N ARG A 40 0.56 8.86 2.20
CA ARG A 40 -0.39 9.77 1.55
C ARG A 40 -0.68 9.36 0.11
N ALA A 41 0.36 9.01 -0.66
CA ALA A 41 0.21 8.54 -2.02
C ALA A 41 -0.65 7.26 -2.09
N ALA A 42 -0.42 6.30 -1.19
CA ALA A 42 -1.22 5.08 -1.12
C ALA A 42 -2.72 5.36 -0.87
N ILE A 43 -3.03 6.25 0.08
CA ILE A 43 -4.42 6.65 0.36
C ILE A 43 -5.06 7.35 -0.83
N ARG A 44 -4.34 8.24 -1.52
CA ARG A 44 -4.86 8.93 -2.73
C ARG A 44 -5.18 7.93 -3.83
N LEU A 45 -4.29 6.98 -4.09
CA LEU A 45 -4.50 5.94 -5.12
C LEU A 45 -5.71 5.07 -4.79
N LEU A 46 -5.87 4.64 -3.53
CA LEU A 46 -7.03 3.88 -3.07
C LEU A 46 -8.33 4.69 -3.23
N ALA A 47 -8.32 5.96 -2.82
CA ALA A 47 -9.48 6.85 -2.94
C ALA A 47 -9.85 7.13 -4.40
N ALA A 48 -8.86 7.25 -5.28
CA ALA A 48 -9.08 7.44 -6.72
C ALA A 48 -9.65 6.18 -7.41
N GLY A 49 -9.28 4.98 -6.93
CA GLY A 49 -9.80 3.71 -7.42
C GLY A 49 -11.17 3.30 -6.83
N GLY A 50 -11.53 3.86 -5.67
CA GLY A 50 -12.83 3.64 -5.05
C GLY A 50 -13.95 4.32 -5.84
N ARG A 51 -14.86 3.53 -6.43
CA ARG A 51 -16.14 4.07 -6.88
C ARG A 51 -16.89 4.62 -5.66
N PRO A 52 -17.52 5.80 -5.73
CA PRO A 52 -18.39 6.28 -4.66
C PRO A 52 -19.67 5.44 -4.63
N GLU A 53 -19.62 4.22 -4.10
CA GLU A 53 -20.80 3.42 -3.76
C GLU A 53 -21.08 3.59 -2.27
N GLY A 54 -22.15 4.34 -1.98
CA GLY A 54 -22.65 4.52 -0.63
C GLY A 54 -23.10 5.94 -0.29
N ARG A 55 -23.84 6.62 -1.17
CA ARG A 55 -24.75 7.67 -0.70
C ARG A 55 -25.86 6.94 0.05
N VAL A 56 -25.68 6.76 1.36
CA VAL A 56 -26.78 6.36 2.25
C VAL A 56 -27.85 7.43 2.08
N ARG A 57 -28.99 7.04 1.48
CA ARG A 57 -30.21 7.84 1.53
C ARG A 57 -30.78 7.77 2.92
#